data_AF-A0A8S2TPW1-F1
#
_entry.id   AF-A0A8S2TPW1-F1
#
_cell.length_a   1.000
_cell.length_b   1.000
_cell.length_c   1.000
_cell.angle_alpha   90.00
_cell.angle_beta   90.00
_cell.angle_gamma   90.00
#
_symmetry.space_group_name_H-M   'P 1'
#
loop_
_entity.id
_entity.type
_entity.pdbx_description
1 polymer ?
#
loop_
_entity_poly.entity_id
_entity_poly.type
_entity_poly.pdbx_seq_one_letter_code
_entity_poly.pdbx_strand_id
1 'polypeptide(L)'
;MNENQSIIKNYLLILKTLHGDPGENLTVVIKGDSGQTEKLSLGKSQSHHKAFKHNQTDLFLLLSNVDVGKVVQLEFHKNTTSKLKEWKFDHIFVIN
;
A
#
# COMPACT_ATOMS: atom_id res chain seq x y z
N MET A 1 32.55 -15.04 -3.37
CA MET A 1 31.56 -14.43 -2.46
C MET A 1 30.86 -13.35 -3.24
N ASN A 2 29.65 -13.61 -3.74
CA ASN A 2 28.85 -12.56 -4.35
C ASN A 2 27.99 -11.97 -3.25
N GLU A 3 28.30 -10.74 -2.88
CA GLU A 3 27.42 -9.92 -2.05
C GLU A 3 26.14 -9.72 -2.85
N ASN A 4 25.11 -10.52 -2.56
CA ASN A 4 23.74 -10.20 -2.95
C ASN A 4 23.40 -8.89 -2.25
N GLN A 5 23.66 -7.76 -2.91
CA GLN A 5 23.10 -6.48 -2.53
C GLN A 5 21.58 -6.66 -2.53
N SER A 6 20.96 -6.60 -1.35
CA SER A 6 19.50 -6.57 -1.24
C SER A 6 19.00 -5.39 -2.06
N ILE A 7 18.33 -5.68 -3.17
CA ILE A 7 17.72 -4.65 -4.00
C ILE A 7 16.51 -4.12 -3.24
N ILE A 8 16.60 -2.89 -2.75
CA ILE A 8 15.45 -2.19 -2.17
C ILE A 8 14.65 -1.57 -3.31
N LYS A 9 13.38 -1.94 -3.40
CA LYS A 9 12.42 -1.38 -4.34
C LYS A 9 11.50 -0.40 -3.65
N ASN A 10 11.28 0.73 -4.33
CA ASN A 10 10.37 1.78 -3.90
C ASN A 10 9.09 1.65 -4.71
N TYR A 11 7.95 1.67 -4.03
CA TYR A 11 6.65 1.80 -4.69
C TYR A 11 5.96 3.06 -4.17
N LEU A 12 5.55 3.94 -5.07
CA LEU A 12 4.67 5.06 -4.71
C LEU A 12 3.23 4.63 -4.95
N LEU A 13 2.48 4.46 -3.86
CA LEU A 13 1.07 4.12 -3.87
C LEU A 13 0.24 5.40 -3.66
N ILE A 14 -0.69 5.66 -4.58
CA ILE A 14 -1.62 6.79 -4.55
C ILE A 14 -3.03 6.23 -4.38
N LEU A 15 -3.70 6.60 -3.28
CA LEU A 15 -5.04 6.10 -2.94
C LEU A 15 -6.04 7.23 -2.78
N LYS A 16 -7.08 7.25 -3.63
CA LYS A 16 -8.25 8.10 -3.43
C LYS A 16 -9.30 7.34 -2.63
N THR A 17 -9.62 7.83 -1.43
CA THR A 17 -10.58 7.17 -0.54
C THR A 17 -12.00 7.66 -0.81
N LEU A 18 -12.91 6.74 -1.12
CA LEU A 18 -14.34 7.01 -1.19
C LEU A 18 -14.99 6.80 0.17
N HIS A 19 -14.73 5.68 0.84
CA HIS A 19 -15.19 5.46 2.21
C HIS A 19 -14.07 4.85 3.04
N GLY A 20 -13.79 5.48 4.17
CA GLY A 20 -12.81 4.96 5.11
C GLY A 20 -12.93 5.57 6.50
N ASP A 21 -12.14 5.00 7.40
CA ASP A 21 -12.09 5.38 8.79
C ASP A 21 -10.71 5.99 9.10
N PRO A 22 -10.65 7.30 9.39
CA PRO A 22 -9.38 7.99 9.60
C PRO A 22 -8.63 7.44 10.81
N GLY A 23 -7.38 7.02 10.60
CA GLY A 23 -6.53 6.49 11.67
C GLY A 23 -6.56 4.96 11.79
N GLU A 24 -7.23 4.26 10.87
CA GLU A 24 -7.01 2.82 10.73
C GLU A 24 -5.67 2.47 10.08
N ASN A 25 -5.18 1.28 10.42
CA ASN A 25 -3.93 0.74 9.90
C ASN A 25 -4.22 -0.34 8.85
N LEU A 26 -3.87 -0.04 7.61
CA LEU A 26 -3.93 -0.98 6.49
C LEU A 26 -2.56 -1.58 6.21
N THR A 27 -2.57 -2.77 5.63
CA THR A 27 -1.41 -3.30 4.90
C THR A 27 -1.80 -3.60 3.47
N VAL A 28 -0.81 -3.59 2.58
CA VAL A 28 -0.95 -3.97 1.18
C VAL A 28 0.11 -5.00 0.81
N VAL A 29 -0.26 -5.99 0.01
CA VAL A 29 0.66 -6.86 -0.72
C VAL A 29 0.60 -6.47 -2.19
N ILE A 30 1.77 -6.17 -2.77
CA ILE A 30 1.89 -5.85 -4.19
C ILE A 30 2.27 -7.15 -4.91
N LYS A 31 1.45 -7.59 -5.86
CA LYS A 31 1.71 -8.76 -6.71
C LYS A 31 2.06 -8.29 -8.10
N GLY A 32 3.14 -8.84 -8.65
CA GLY A 32 3.55 -8.65 -10.03
C GLY A 32 3.79 -9.98 -10.73
N ASP A 33 4.27 -9.91 -11.97
CA ASP A 33 4.56 -11.09 -12.79
C ASP A 33 5.77 -11.91 -12.30
N SER A 34 6.66 -11.28 -11.52
CA SER A 34 7.90 -11.89 -11.02
C SER A 34 7.82 -12.29 -9.55
N GLY A 35 6.69 -12.02 -8.87
CA GLY A 35 6.49 -12.40 -7.47
C GLY A 35 5.51 -11.49 -6.73
N GLN A 36 5.66 -11.47 -5.40
CA GLN A 36 4.88 -10.58 -4.53
C GLN A 36 5.75 -10.05 -3.40
N THR A 37 5.42 -8.86 -2.91
CA THR A 37 6.06 -8.30 -1.72
C THR A 37 5.59 -9.02 -0.46
N GLU A 38 6.29 -8.78 0.64
CA GLU A 38 5.76 -8.90 1.99
C GLU A 38 4.55 -7.95 2.22
N LYS A 39 3.91 -8.04 3.39
CA LYS A 39 2.86 -7.08 3.78
C LYS A 39 3.49 -5.73 4.11
N LEU A 40 3.21 -4.72 3.30
CA LEU A 40 3.70 -3.35 3.46
C LEU A 40 2.67 -2.52 4.24
N SER A 41 3.11 -1.82 5.27
CA SER A 41 2.25 -1.02 6.14
C SER A 41 1.91 0.34 5.51
N LEU A 42 0.63 0.71 5.52
CA LEU A 42 0.13 2.04 5.12
C LEU A 42 -0.04 2.95 6.35
N GLY A 43 0.96 2.98 7.22
CA GLY A 43 0.86 3.64 8.53
C GLY A 43 0.94 5.18 8.49
N LYS A 44 1.70 5.74 7.56
CA LYS A 44 1.86 7.21 7.43
C LYS A 44 1.71 7.65 5.98
N SER A 45 0.68 8.45 5.73
CA SER A 45 0.56 9.19 4.48
C SER A 45 1.63 10.29 4.43
N GLN A 46 2.25 10.45 3.26
CA GLN A 46 3.22 11.51 3.00
C GLN A 46 2.53 12.85 2.73
N SER A 47 1.25 12.84 2.36
CA SER A 47 0.48 14.04 2.02
C SER A 47 -0.41 14.53 3.16
N HIS A 48 -0.79 13.67 4.12
CA HIS A 48 -1.72 14.02 5.18
C HIS A 48 -1.36 13.41 6.54
N HIS A 49 -1.67 14.15 7.62
CA HIS A 49 -1.45 13.66 8.99
C HIS A 49 -2.35 12.47 9.36
N LYS A 50 -3.57 12.39 8.83
CA LYS A 50 -4.48 11.24 9.00
C LYS A 50 -4.89 10.74 7.62
N ALA A 51 -4.59 9.48 7.33
CA ALA A 51 -4.94 8.84 6.06
C ALA A 51 -6.42 8.41 6.02
N PHE A 52 -6.90 8.07 4.81
CA PHE A 52 -8.18 7.38 4.56
C PHE A 52 -9.43 8.19 4.91
N LYS A 53 -9.36 9.53 4.84
CA LYS A 53 -10.55 10.38 4.94
C LYS A 53 -11.37 10.32 3.64
N HIS A 54 -12.69 10.45 3.76
CA HIS A 54 -13.59 10.57 2.61
C HIS A 54 -13.11 11.67 1.66
N ASN A 55 -13.05 11.35 0.36
CA ASN A 55 -12.61 12.24 -0.72
C ASN A 55 -11.15 12.73 -0.59
N GLN A 56 -10.30 12.05 0.20
CA GLN A 56 -8.87 12.36 0.33
C GLN A 56 -8.02 11.49 -0.59
N THR A 57 -6.96 12.08 -1.16
CA THR A 57 -5.90 11.34 -1.88
C THR A 57 -4.66 11.23 -1.01
N ASP A 58 -4.29 10.01 -0.63
CA ASP A 58 -3.12 9.72 0.18
C ASP A 58 -1.97 9.18 -0.66
N LEU A 59 -0.75 9.56 -0.30
CA LEU A 59 0.49 9.09 -0.91
C LEU A 59 1.26 8.24 0.11
N PHE A 60 1.65 7.03 -0.29
CA PHE A 60 2.46 6.14 0.53
C PHE A 60 3.72 5.73 -0.23
N LEU A 61 4.88 5.99 0.38
CA LEU A 61 6.15 5.46 -0.11
C LEU A 61 6.42 4.13 0.60
N LEU A 62 6.43 3.05 -0.16
CA LEU A 62 6.59 1.69 0.35
C LEU A 62 7.94 1.13 -0.09
N LEU A 63 8.65 0.51 0.84
CA LEU A 63 9.93 -0.13 0.62
C LEU A 63 9.75 -1.64 0.72
N SER A 64 10.23 -2.38 -0.27
CA SER A 64 10.30 -3.85 -0.23
C SER A 64 11.67 -4.32 -0.69
N ASN A 65 12.11 -5.46 -0.18
CA ASN A 65 13.33 -6.12 -0.64
C ASN A 65 13.09 -7.04 -1.85
N VAL A 66 11.90 -6.95 -2.47
CA VAL A 66 11.48 -7.80 -3.59
C VAL A 66 11.12 -6.93 -4.79
N ASP A 67 11.71 -7.25 -5.95
CA ASP A 67 11.24 -6.78 -7.25
C ASP A 67 10.12 -7.70 -7.74
N VAL A 68 8.91 -7.17 -7.84
CA VAL A 68 7.76 -7.95 -8.34
C VAL A 68 7.62 -7.88 -9.85
N GLY A 69 8.49 -7.13 -10.54
CA GLY A 69 8.37 -6.86 -11.96
C GLY A 69 7.16 -6.00 -12.27
N LYS A 70 6.40 -6.35 -13.31
CA LYS A 70 5.20 -5.60 -13.69
C LYS A 70 4.09 -5.84 -12.66
N VAL A 71 3.63 -4.80 -11.99
CA VAL A 71 2.52 -4.92 -11.02
C VAL A 71 1.24 -5.35 -11.74
N VAL A 72 0.61 -6.41 -11.22
CA VAL A 72 -0.63 -6.99 -11.77
C VAL A 72 -1.80 -6.85 -10.81
N GLN A 73 -1.56 -6.84 -9.49
CA GLN A 73 -2.61 -6.81 -8.49
C GLN A 73 -2.11 -6.19 -7.18
N LEU A 74 -3.03 -5.53 -6.46
CA LEU A 74 -2.83 -5.07 -5.08
C LEU A 74 -3.84 -5.79 -4.18
N GLU A 75 -3.37 -6.31 -3.05
CA GLU A 75 -4.22 -6.97 -2.05
C GLU A 75 -4.15 -6.21 -0.73
N PHE A 76 -5.27 -5.61 -0.32
CA PHE A 76 -5.36 -4.81 0.90
C PHE A 76 -5.90 -5.63 2.07
N HIS A 77 -5.30 -5.46 3.25
CA HIS A 77 -5.72 -6.13 4.47
C HIS A 77 -5.99 -5.15 5.60
N LYS A 78 -7.11 -5.36 6.29
CA LYS A 78 -7.46 -4.75 7.56
C LYS A 78 -6.64 -5.41 8.67
N ASN A 79 -5.90 -4.63 9.46
CA ASN A 79 -5.24 -5.16 10.67
C ASN A 79 -6.14 -5.10 11.93
N THR A 80 -7.40 -4.69 11.82
CA THR A 80 -8.31 -4.56 12.97
C THR A 80 -9.46 -5.59 12.93
N THR A 81 -9.92 -6.04 14.09
CA THR A 81 -11.03 -7.00 14.24
C THR A 81 -12.42 -6.33 14.11
N SER A 82 -12.46 -5.03 13.82
CA SER A 82 -13.69 -4.23 13.81
C SER A 82 -14.54 -4.53 12.56
N LYS A 83 -15.71 -5.14 12.78
CA LYS A 83 -16.66 -5.59 11.74
C LYS A 83 -17.39 -4.48 10.98
N LEU A 84 -17.20 -3.20 11.34
CA LEU A 84 -18.27 -2.22 11.10
C LEU A 84 -18.13 -1.31 9.87
N LYS A 85 -17.02 -1.30 9.13
CA LYS A 85 -16.92 -0.51 7.89
C LYS A 85 -16.03 -1.19 6.84
N GLU A 86 -16.60 -1.40 5.66
CA GLU A 86 -15.86 -1.71 4.43
C GLU A 86 -15.15 -0.45 3.93
N TRP A 87 -13.89 -0.56 3.55
CA TRP A 87 -13.21 0.51 2.82
C TRP A 87 -13.58 0.46 1.36
N LYS A 88 -13.75 1.63 0.77
CA LYS A 88 -13.91 1.78 -0.68
C LYS A 88 -12.91 2.80 -1.16
N PHE A 89 -12.10 2.41 -2.12
CA PHE A 89 -11.22 3.29 -2.86
C PHE A 89 -11.86 3.61 -4.20
N ASP A 90 -11.77 4.89 -4.57
CA ASP A 90 -12.24 5.39 -5.84
C ASP A 90 -11.18 5.17 -6.93
N HIS A 91 -9.93 5.48 -6.61
CA HIS A 91 -8.79 5.32 -7.50
C HIS A 91 -7.57 4.77 -6.75
N ILE A 92 -6.83 3.90 -7.42
CA ILE A 92 -5.60 3.30 -6.92
C ILE A 92 -4.56 3.35 -8.03
N PHE A 93 -3.41 3.98 -7.75
CA PHE A 93 -2.26 3.97 -8.65
C PHE A 93 -1.02 3.51 -7.91
N VAL A 94 -0.20 2.72 -8.59
CA VAL A 94 1.11 2.28 -8.10
C VAL A 94 2.14 2.59 -9.15
N ILE A 95 3.22 3.22 -8.72
CA ILE A 95 4.39 3.52 -9.53
C ILE A 95 5.54 2.69 -8.96
N ASN A 96 6.06 1.78 -9.79
CA ASN A 96 7.28 0.98 -9.58
C ASN A 96 8.45 1.74 -10.21
#